data_AF-A0AAN6I4B4-F1
#
_entry.id   AF-A0AAN6I4B4-F1
#
_cell.length_a   1.000
_cell.length_b   1.000
_cell.length_c   1.000
_cell.angle_alpha   90.00
_cell.angle_beta   90.00
_cell.angle_gamma   90.00
#
_symmetry.space_group_name_H-M   'P 1'
#
loop_
_entity.id
_entity.type
_entity.pdbx_description
1 polymer ?
#
loop_
_entity_poly.entity_id
_entity_poly.type
_entity_poly.pdbx_seq_one_letter_code
_entity_poly.pdbx_strand_id
1 'polypeptide(L)'
;MQNSLDYGPRDLIGYGETAPDPRWPNGTKIALSFVLNYEEGSEVCPENGDAVTEVLATELGPGVQPSVGGVRDVNIESLYEYGSRCGVWRVLRLFEEHDTKLTIFAVGQALEKNPQAGKAFVRGGHEVASHGWRWVDRSGWTAAEEKEYVKRCVRAIEKATGRPPRGWYYGMIHSKAAERSRSILAQTFAELGLPLLWYGDAYNDDLPYWVPYPGGPKQNGLLIIPYTMDTNDYKNAGYQAESAAVPKC
;
A
#
# COMPACT_ATOMS: atom_id res chain seq x y z
N MET A 1 -6.10 -29.16 12.50
CA MET A 1 -4.97 -28.28 12.91
C MET A 1 -4.98 -27.07 12.00
N GLN A 2 -4.75 -25.87 12.53
CA GLN A 2 -4.69 -24.61 11.77
C GLN A 2 -3.24 -24.24 11.45
N ASN A 3 -3.05 -23.36 10.46
CA ASN A 3 -1.76 -22.73 10.18
C ASN A 3 -1.36 -21.75 11.30
N SER A 4 -0.06 -21.50 11.43
CA SER A 4 0.47 -20.52 12.39
C SER A 4 -0.08 -19.11 12.13
N LEU A 5 -0.17 -18.31 13.19
CA LEU A 5 -0.44 -16.88 13.10
C LEU A 5 0.84 -16.05 12.94
N ASP A 6 1.99 -16.67 13.22
CA ASP A 6 3.28 -16.01 13.22
C ASP A 6 3.93 -16.06 11.85
N TYR A 7 4.79 -15.08 11.59
CA TYR A 7 5.71 -15.14 10.46
C TYR A 7 6.68 -16.31 10.70
N GLY A 8 6.78 -17.22 9.74
CA GLY A 8 7.81 -18.26 9.74
C GLY A 8 9.22 -17.68 9.61
N PRO A 9 10.27 -18.53 9.71
CA PRO A 9 11.63 -18.11 9.41
C PRO A 9 11.72 -17.56 7.97
N ARG A 10 12.72 -16.71 7.73
CA ARG A 10 12.99 -16.20 6.38
C ARG A 10 13.23 -17.35 5.42
N ASP A 11 12.50 -17.35 4.31
CA ASP A 11 12.79 -18.21 3.16
C ASP A 11 13.76 -17.49 2.24
N LEU A 12 15.00 -17.98 2.19
CA LEU A 12 16.06 -17.46 1.31
C LEU A 12 16.18 -18.27 0.00
N ILE A 13 15.41 -19.35 -0.13
CA ILE A 13 15.47 -20.25 -1.26
C ILE A 13 14.38 -19.90 -2.27
N GLY A 14 13.15 -19.70 -1.81
CA GLY A 14 12.00 -19.47 -2.69
C GLY A 14 11.86 -20.61 -3.71
N TYR A 15 11.74 -20.27 -4.99
CA TYR A 15 11.74 -21.27 -6.06
C TYR A 15 13.11 -21.87 -6.39
N GLY A 16 14.22 -21.30 -5.90
CA GLY A 16 15.57 -21.74 -6.23
C GLY A 16 15.95 -21.48 -7.70
N GLU A 17 16.80 -22.35 -8.26
CA GLU A 17 17.31 -22.20 -9.64
C GLU A 17 16.23 -22.30 -10.72
N THR A 18 15.11 -22.98 -10.44
CA THR A 18 14.06 -23.23 -11.43
C THR A 18 12.70 -22.75 -10.92
N ALA A 19 12.30 -21.58 -11.39
CA ALA A 19 10.96 -21.03 -11.16
C ALA A 19 9.87 -21.79 -11.95
N PRO A 20 8.64 -21.90 -11.43
CA PRO A 20 7.53 -22.48 -12.17
C PRO A 20 7.15 -21.62 -13.38
N ASP A 21 6.71 -22.24 -14.47
CA ASP A 21 6.07 -21.52 -15.57
C ASP A 21 4.69 -21.02 -15.11
N PRO A 22 4.46 -19.69 -15.02
CA PRO A 22 3.19 -19.14 -14.56
C PRO A 22 2.04 -19.36 -15.56
N ARG A 23 2.34 -19.80 -16.80
CA ARG A 23 1.37 -20.03 -17.88
C ARG A 23 0.42 -18.86 -18.05
N TRP A 24 0.99 -17.65 -18.19
CA TRP A 24 0.20 -16.45 -18.40
C TRP A 24 -0.78 -16.61 -19.57
N PRO A 25 -1.97 -15.98 -19.50
CA PRO A 25 -2.98 -16.08 -20.55
C PRO A 25 -2.39 -15.82 -21.94
N ASN A 26 -2.90 -16.55 -22.93
CA ASN A 26 -2.48 -16.45 -24.33
C ASN A 26 -0.99 -16.73 -24.60
N GLY A 27 -0.28 -17.39 -23.67
CA GLY A 27 1.14 -17.69 -23.82
C GLY A 27 2.06 -16.46 -23.70
N THR A 28 1.57 -15.40 -23.07
CA THR A 28 2.28 -14.13 -22.87
C THR A 28 3.57 -14.36 -22.07
N LYS A 29 4.64 -13.63 -22.42
CA LYS A 29 5.97 -13.79 -21.81
C LYS A 29 6.17 -13.00 -20.51
N ILE A 30 5.38 -11.94 -20.31
CA ILE A 30 5.46 -11.06 -19.15
C ILE A 30 4.05 -10.59 -18.77
N ALA A 31 3.78 -10.49 -17.47
CA ALA A 31 2.61 -9.81 -16.93
C ALA A 31 3.07 -8.49 -16.32
N LEU A 32 2.51 -7.36 -16.76
CA LEU A 32 2.82 -6.04 -16.22
C LEU A 32 1.69 -5.61 -15.29
N SER A 33 2.03 -5.31 -14.03
CA SER A 33 1.10 -4.79 -13.03
C SER A 33 1.43 -3.34 -12.73
N PHE A 34 0.66 -2.42 -13.31
CA PHE A 34 0.77 -1.00 -13.00
C PHE A 34 -0.01 -0.67 -11.73
N VAL A 35 0.68 -0.11 -10.75
CA VAL A 35 0.10 0.29 -9.46
C VAL A 35 0.09 1.81 -9.36
N LEU A 36 -1.06 2.37 -8.95
CA LEU A 36 -1.18 3.77 -8.58
C LEU A 36 -1.50 3.85 -7.09
N ASN A 37 -0.57 4.40 -6.30
CA ASN A 37 -0.84 4.72 -4.90
C ASN A 37 -1.75 5.95 -4.83
N TYR A 38 -2.71 5.93 -3.90
CA TYR A 38 -3.58 7.06 -3.61
C TYR A 38 -3.58 7.29 -2.09
N GLU A 39 -2.70 8.18 -1.68
CA GLU A 39 -2.28 8.41 -0.29
C GLU A 39 -2.68 9.83 0.18
N GLU A 40 -2.90 10.73 -0.78
CA GLU A 40 -3.03 12.16 -0.57
C GLU A 40 -4.27 12.52 0.27
N GLY A 41 -4.01 13.22 1.38
CA GLY A 41 -4.96 13.57 2.42
C GLY A 41 -4.92 12.62 3.63
N SER A 42 -4.05 11.60 3.64
CA SER A 42 -3.92 10.63 4.73
C SER A 42 -2.52 10.53 5.35
N GLU A 43 -1.56 11.26 4.78
CA GLU A 43 -0.20 11.43 5.27
C GLU A 43 -0.14 12.03 6.67
N VAL A 44 1.05 12.02 7.28
CA VAL A 44 1.28 12.63 8.59
C VAL A 44 0.99 14.13 8.52
N CYS A 45 -0.04 14.59 9.20
CA CYS A 45 -0.48 15.99 9.13
C CYS A 45 -1.23 16.40 10.40
N PRO A 46 -0.99 17.61 10.94
CA PRO A 46 -1.77 18.12 12.07
C PRO A 46 -3.28 18.19 11.83
N GLU A 47 -3.74 18.42 10.59
CA GLU A 47 -5.18 18.33 10.26
C GLU A 47 -5.75 16.91 10.41
N ASN A 48 -4.88 15.89 10.31
CA ASN A 48 -5.23 14.49 10.56
C ASN A 48 -5.11 14.11 12.05
N GLY A 49 -4.70 15.05 12.91
CA GLY A 49 -4.51 14.84 14.35
C GLY A 49 -3.10 14.42 14.75
N ASP A 50 -2.13 14.50 13.84
CA ASP A 50 -0.75 14.13 14.12
C ASP A 50 0.03 15.31 14.76
N ALA A 51 1.05 15.01 15.55
CA ALA A 51 1.82 16.04 16.26
C ALA A 51 2.85 16.77 15.37
N VAL A 52 3.11 16.22 14.18
CA VAL A 52 4.16 16.63 13.26
C VAL A 52 3.65 16.63 11.82
N THR A 53 4.46 17.12 10.88
CA THR A 53 4.17 17.11 9.44
C THR A 53 4.92 16.02 8.69
N GLU A 54 4.40 15.65 7.52
CA GLU A 54 5.03 14.72 6.60
C GLU A 54 6.34 15.28 6.02
N VAL A 55 7.26 14.37 5.69
CA VAL A 55 8.56 14.67 5.09
C VAL A 55 8.91 13.73 3.93
N LEU A 56 8.16 12.64 3.75
CA LEU A 56 8.40 11.63 2.72
C LEU A 56 7.66 11.94 1.41
N ALA A 57 8.10 11.32 0.32
CA ALA A 57 7.44 11.37 -1.00
C ALA A 57 7.13 12.79 -1.53
N THR A 58 7.94 13.78 -1.17
CA THR A 58 7.78 15.16 -1.63
C THR A 58 8.96 15.63 -2.48
N GLU A 59 8.74 16.68 -3.27
CA GLU A 59 9.77 17.34 -4.09
C GLU A 59 10.87 18.02 -3.24
N LEU A 60 10.67 18.15 -1.93
CA LEU A 60 11.70 18.69 -1.03
C LEU A 60 12.84 17.69 -0.78
N GLY A 61 12.63 16.42 -1.13
CA GLY A 61 13.66 15.39 -1.09
C GLY A 61 14.05 14.92 0.31
N PRO A 62 15.09 14.09 0.41
CA PRO A 62 15.54 13.54 1.68
C PRO A 62 16.18 14.61 2.58
N GLY A 63 16.01 14.47 3.89
CA GLY A 63 16.64 15.34 4.91
C GLY A 63 15.76 16.46 5.45
N VAL A 64 14.57 16.66 4.88
CA VAL A 64 13.54 17.56 5.42
C VAL A 64 13.22 17.18 6.85
N GLN A 65 13.18 18.18 7.73
CA GLN A 65 12.78 18.00 9.13
C GLN A 65 11.29 18.31 9.27
N PRO A 66 10.54 17.52 10.04
CA PRO A 66 9.13 17.79 10.23
C PRO A 66 8.93 19.04 11.07
N SER A 67 7.87 19.79 10.77
CA SER A 67 7.35 20.79 11.71
C SER A 67 6.77 20.07 12.93
N VAL A 68 6.90 20.67 14.11
CA VAL A 68 6.51 20.06 15.40
C VAL A 68 5.49 20.93 16.14
N GLY A 69 4.85 20.36 17.16
CA GLY A 69 3.91 21.08 18.02
C GLY A 69 2.54 21.31 17.39
N GLY A 70 2.15 20.46 16.43
CA GLY A 70 0.87 20.58 15.72
C GLY A 70 0.79 21.76 14.74
N VAL A 71 1.93 22.37 14.40
CA VAL A 71 2.00 23.43 13.39
C VAL A 71 1.97 22.79 12.01
N ARG A 72 1.06 23.29 11.16
CA ARG A 72 0.92 22.87 9.77
C ARG A 72 2.07 23.35 8.90
N ASP A 73 2.42 22.55 7.90
CA ASP A 73 3.29 22.95 6.80
C ASP A 73 2.46 23.00 5.51
N VAL A 74 1.96 24.20 5.21
CA VAL A 74 1.08 24.42 4.06
C VAL A 74 1.76 24.17 2.71
N ASN A 75 3.09 24.22 2.65
CA ASN A 75 3.81 23.90 1.42
C ASN A 75 3.81 22.39 1.18
N ILE A 76 4.16 21.59 2.19
CA ILE A 76 4.08 20.12 2.13
C ILE A 76 2.64 19.69 1.82
N GLU A 77 1.66 20.24 2.53
CA GLU A 77 0.23 19.95 2.28
C GLU A 77 -0.15 20.24 0.82
N SER A 78 0.29 21.37 0.27
CA SER A 78 0.01 21.72 -1.13
C SER A 78 0.65 20.77 -2.16
N LEU A 79 1.80 20.15 -1.83
CA LEU A 79 2.43 19.13 -2.67
C LEU A 79 1.57 17.87 -2.73
N TYR A 80 1.06 17.41 -1.59
CA TYR A 80 0.10 16.30 -1.52
C TYR A 80 -1.23 16.65 -2.19
N GLU A 81 -1.74 17.87 -2.02
CA GLU A 81 -2.94 18.31 -2.71
C GLU A 81 -2.80 18.23 -4.24
N TYR A 82 -1.62 18.45 -4.81
CA TYR A 82 -1.40 18.33 -6.25
C TYR A 82 -1.71 16.92 -6.78
N GLY A 83 -1.32 15.87 -6.06
CA GLY A 83 -1.61 14.48 -6.44
C GLY A 83 -3.11 14.21 -6.56
N SER A 84 -3.87 14.56 -5.52
CA SER A 84 -5.33 14.37 -5.49
C SER A 84 -6.13 15.31 -6.41
N ARG A 85 -5.64 16.54 -6.62
CA ARG A 85 -6.33 17.56 -7.43
C ARG A 85 -6.04 17.45 -8.93
N CYS A 86 -4.84 17.04 -9.29
CA CYS A 86 -4.31 17.13 -10.65
C CYS A 86 -3.67 15.83 -11.13
N GLY A 87 -2.76 15.25 -10.33
CA GLY A 87 -1.94 14.09 -10.68
C GLY A 87 -2.79 12.87 -11.03
N VAL A 88 -3.67 12.46 -10.12
CA VAL A 88 -4.55 11.30 -10.27
C VAL A 88 -5.35 11.35 -11.58
N TRP A 89 -5.92 12.50 -11.94
CA TRP A 89 -6.73 12.62 -13.15
C TRP A 89 -5.90 12.54 -14.42
N ARG A 90 -4.65 13.03 -14.40
CA ARG A 90 -3.74 12.93 -15.53
C ARG A 90 -3.33 11.48 -15.77
N VAL A 91 -3.00 10.75 -14.72
CA VAL A 91 -2.65 9.32 -14.81
C VAL A 91 -3.84 8.50 -15.30
N LEU A 92 -5.04 8.71 -14.75
CA LEU A 92 -6.24 7.97 -15.18
C LEU A 92 -6.55 8.17 -16.67
N ARG A 93 -6.44 9.41 -17.19
CA ARG A 93 -6.62 9.68 -18.63
C ARG A 93 -5.57 8.98 -19.49
N LEU A 94 -4.30 8.98 -19.06
CA LEU A 94 -3.24 8.29 -19.80
C LEU A 94 -3.51 6.78 -19.90
N PHE A 95 -3.92 6.14 -18.79
CA PHE A 95 -4.23 4.71 -18.81
C PHE A 95 -5.51 4.37 -19.58
N GLU A 96 -6.48 5.28 -19.60
CA GLU A 96 -7.67 5.19 -20.45
C GLU A 96 -7.31 5.26 -21.95
N GLU A 97 -6.42 6.17 -22.35
CA GLU A 97 -5.93 6.30 -23.74
C GLU A 97 -5.26 5.01 -24.26
N HIS A 98 -4.68 4.22 -23.36
CA HIS A 98 -3.99 2.97 -23.66
C HIS A 98 -4.80 1.71 -23.32
N ASP A 99 -6.09 1.83 -22.99
CA ASP A 99 -6.98 0.74 -22.53
C ASP A 99 -6.32 -0.19 -21.49
N THR A 100 -5.53 0.38 -20.58
CA THR A 100 -4.77 -0.37 -19.58
C THR A 100 -5.39 -0.16 -18.21
N LYS A 101 -5.54 -1.25 -17.45
CA LYS A 101 -6.10 -1.19 -16.10
C LYS A 101 -5.00 -1.10 -15.05
N LEU A 102 -5.27 -0.30 -14.04
CA LEU A 102 -4.44 -0.13 -12.85
C LEU A 102 -4.98 -0.99 -11.71
N THR A 103 -4.09 -1.35 -10.78
CA THR A 103 -4.46 -1.64 -9.40
C THR A 103 -4.18 -0.40 -8.55
N ILE A 104 -5.21 0.16 -7.93
CA ILE A 104 -5.07 1.30 -7.03
C ILE A 104 -4.75 0.78 -5.64
N PHE A 105 -3.63 1.23 -5.06
CA PHE A 105 -3.34 1.06 -3.64
C PHE A 105 -3.91 2.29 -2.92
N ALA A 106 -5.15 2.17 -2.44
CA ALA A 106 -5.87 3.31 -1.88
C ALA A 106 -5.86 3.31 -0.36
N VAL A 107 -5.45 4.42 0.24
CA VAL A 107 -5.54 4.63 1.68
C VAL A 107 -6.97 4.99 2.06
N GLY A 108 -7.50 4.32 3.09
CA GLY A 108 -8.90 4.46 3.51
C GLY A 108 -9.29 5.91 3.84
N GLN A 109 -8.47 6.65 4.59
CA GLN A 109 -8.76 8.05 4.93
C GLN A 109 -8.71 8.97 3.70
N ALA A 110 -7.78 8.73 2.76
CA ALA A 110 -7.69 9.50 1.52
C ALA A 110 -8.98 9.35 0.68
N LEU A 111 -9.52 8.13 0.59
CA LEU A 111 -10.81 7.89 -0.07
C LEU A 111 -12.01 8.40 0.73
N GLU A 112 -11.95 8.43 2.07
CA GLU A 112 -12.99 9.06 2.89
C GLU A 112 -13.09 10.57 2.59
N LYS A 113 -11.95 11.23 2.41
CA LYS A 113 -11.87 12.66 2.08
C LYS A 113 -12.19 12.95 0.61
N ASN A 114 -11.80 12.08 -0.32
CA ASN A 114 -12.07 12.23 -1.75
C ASN A 114 -12.77 10.99 -2.36
N PRO A 115 -14.06 10.77 -2.06
CA PRO A 115 -14.79 9.61 -2.58
C PRO A 115 -15.02 9.68 -4.10
N GLN A 116 -14.84 10.85 -4.73
CA GLN A 116 -14.97 10.98 -6.19
C GLN A 116 -13.84 10.28 -6.94
N ALA A 117 -12.63 10.24 -6.36
CA ALA A 117 -11.52 9.45 -6.90
C ALA A 117 -11.88 7.95 -6.91
N GLY A 118 -12.40 7.41 -5.79
CA GLY A 118 -12.88 6.03 -5.70
C GLY A 118 -13.92 5.66 -6.77
N LYS A 119 -14.91 6.53 -6.99
CA LYS A 119 -15.91 6.34 -8.07
C LYS A 119 -15.28 6.37 -9.46
N ALA A 120 -14.26 7.20 -9.68
CA ALA A 120 -13.56 7.26 -10.96
C ALA A 120 -12.72 5.99 -11.20
N PHE A 121 -12.07 5.46 -10.18
CA PHE A 121 -11.32 4.21 -10.27
C PHE A 121 -12.22 3.05 -10.73
N VAL A 122 -13.39 2.91 -10.10
CA VAL A 122 -14.37 1.88 -10.47
C VAL A 122 -14.93 2.11 -11.87
N ARG A 123 -15.25 3.36 -12.23
CA ARG A 123 -15.74 3.69 -13.58
C ARG A 123 -14.71 3.34 -14.67
N GLY A 124 -13.42 3.52 -14.40
CA GLY A 124 -12.33 3.13 -15.31
C GLY A 124 -12.08 1.61 -15.39
N GLY A 125 -12.72 0.84 -14.51
CA GLY A 125 -12.53 -0.61 -14.40
C GLY A 125 -11.24 -1.02 -13.68
N HIS A 126 -10.68 -0.13 -12.86
CA HIS A 126 -9.48 -0.41 -12.07
C HIS A 126 -9.81 -1.23 -10.82
N GLU A 127 -8.87 -2.06 -10.37
CA GLU A 127 -8.96 -2.68 -9.04
C GLU A 127 -8.69 -1.61 -7.98
N VAL A 128 -9.42 -1.64 -6.86
CA VAL A 128 -9.10 -0.83 -5.67
C VAL A 128 -8.73 -1.78 -4.53
N ALA A 129 -7.44 -1.94 -4.33
CA ALA A 129 -6.86 -2.66 -3.22
C ALA A 129 -6.62 -1.69 -2.04
N SER A 130 -6.47 -2.26 -0.84
CA SER A 130 -6.23 -1.46 0.35
C SER A 130 -4.76 -1.08 0.46
N HIS A 131 -4.52 0.19 0.77
CA HIS A 131 -3.24 0.69 1.24
C HIS A 131 -3.22 1.02 2.75
N GLY A 132 -4.06 0.34 3.53
CA GLY A 132 -4.23 0.64 4.96
C GLY A 132 -5.13 1.85 5.22
N TRP A 133 -5.36 2.16 6.51
CA TRP A 133 -6.24 3.26 6.91
C TRP A 133 -5.58 4.64 6.82
N ARG A 134 -4.29 4.71 7.17
CA ARG A 134 -3.44 5.90 7.20
C ARG A 134 -2.10 5.55 6.54
N TRP A 135 -1.50 6.52 5.87
CA TRP A 135 -0.13 6.43 5.37
C TRP A 135 0.83 6.98 6.41
N VAL A 136 1.20 6.15 7.40
CA VAL A 136 2.00 6.53 8.57
C VAL A 136 2.87 5.37 9.05
N ASP A 137 3.84 5.64 9.92
CA ASP A 137 4.50 4.59 10.70
C ASP A 137 3.50 3.94 11.69
N ARG A 138 3.41 2.62 11.62
CA ARG A 138 2.48 1.79 12.40
C ARG A 138 3.18 1.02 13.53
N SER A 139 4.45 1.29 13.77
CA SER A 139 5.31 0.59 14.73
C SER A 139 4.80 0.62 16.16
N GLY A 140 4.06 1.69 16.50
CA GLY A 140 3.45 1.89 17.80
C GLY A 140 2.04 1.33 17.95
N TRP A 141 1.41 0.81 16.89
CA TRP A 141 0.02 0.33 16.96
C TRP A 141 -0.08 -0.98 17.73
N THR A 142 -1.11 -1.08 18.57
CA THR A 142 -1.54 -2.34 19.16
C THR A 142 -2.30 -3.20 18.15
N ALA A 143 -2.40 -4.50 18.40
CA ALA A 143 -3.17 -5.40 17.55
C ALA A 143 -4.67 -5.03 17.46
N ALA A 144 -5.23 -4.46 18.53
CA ALA A 144 -6.62 -4.00 18.56
C ALA A 144 -6.83 -2.76 17.69
N GLU A 145 -5.89 -1.81 17.74
CA GLU A 145 -5.88 -0.62 16.88
C GLU A 145 -5.71 -1.01 15.42
N GLU A 146 -4.73 -1.86 15.09
CA GLU A 146 -4.53 -2.33 13.71
C GLU A 146 -5.80 -2.99 13.17
N LYS A 147 -6.44 -3.86 13.96
CA LYS A 147 -7.71 -4.50 13.60
C LYS A 147 -8.83 -3.49 13.32
N GLU A 148 -9.01 -2.48 14.17
CA GLU A 148 -10.03 -1.46 13.93
C GLU A 148 -9.71 -0.61 12.69
N TYR A 149 -8.43 -0.29 12.47
CA TYR A 149 -8.00 0.42 11.27
C TYR A 149 -8.20 -0.42 10.00
N VAL A 150 -7.98 -1.73 10.06
CA VAL A 150 -8.34 -2.63 8.94
C VAL A 150 -9.83 -2.53 8.65
N LYS A 151 -10.69 -2.66 9.67
CA LYS A 151 -12.15 -2.56 9.51
C LYS A 151 -12.57 -1.20 8.97
N ARG A 152 -11.96 -0.11 9.45
CA ARG A 152 -12.25 1.25 9.00
C ARG A 152 -11.85 1.48 7.54
N CYS A 153 -10.68 0.98 7.13
CA CYS A 153 -10.24 1.05 5.73
C CYS A 153 -11.18 0.28 4.80
N VAL A 154 -11.56 -0.96 5.17
CA VAL A 154 -12.51 -1.76 4.39
C VAL A 154 -13.82 -1.00 4.17
N ARG A 155 -14.40 -0.42 5.24
CA ARG A 155 -15.63 0.38 5.15
C ARG A 155 -15.48 1.61 4.26
N ALA A 156 -14.34 2.32 4.35
CA ALA A 156 -14.11 3.53 3.57
C ALA A 156 -13.96 3.20 2.07
N ILE A 157 -13.19 2.16 1.73
CA ILE A 157 -13.06 1.69 0.36
C ILE A 157 -14.42 1.24 -0.17
N GLU A 158 -15.15 0.38 0.55
CA GLU A 158 -16.47 -0.09 0.13
C GLU A 158 -17.46 1.05 -0.09
N LYS A 159 -17.47 2.05 0.79
CA LYS A 159 -18.32 3.24 0.65
C LYS A 159 -17.98 4.06 -0.60
N ALA A 160 -16.69 4.17 -0.95
CA ALA A 160 -16.23 4.94 -2.10
C ALA A 160 -16.38 4.20 -3.44
N THR A 161 -16.27 2.87 -3.44
CA THR A 161 -16.18 2.04 -4.66
C THR A 161 -17.39 1.12 -4.86
N GLY A 162 -18.22 0.93 -3.84
CA GLY A 162 -19.32 -0.03 -3.82
C GLY A 162 -18.91 -1.48 -3.58
N ARG A 163 -17.61 -1.76 -3.36
CA ARG A 163 -17.09 -3.12 -3.06
C ARG A 163 -15.92 -3.06 -2.07
N PRO A 164 -15.82 -4.02 -1.13
CA PRO A 164 -14.66 -4.11 -0.25
C PRO A 164 -13.39 -4.48 -1.03
N PRO A 165 -12.20 -4.09 -0.55
CA PRO A 165 -10.94 -4.51 -1.14
C PRO A 165 -10.74 -6.01 -0.99
N ARG A 166 -10.04 -6.63 -1.94
CA ARG A 166 -9.68 -8.07 -1.90
C ARG A 166 -8.17 -8.31 -1.83
N GLY A 167 -7.41 -7.25 -2.03
CA GLY A 167 -5.96 -7.20 -1.94
C GLY A 167 -5.53 -6.19 -0.89
N TRP A 168 -4.34 -6.40 -0.33
CA TRP A 168 -3.81 -5.53 0.70
C TRP A 168 -2.30 -5.35 0.56
N TYR A 169 -1.86 -4.10 0.59
CA TYR A 169 -0.48 -3.69 0.66
C TYR A 169 -0.37 -2.60 1.72
N TYR A 170 0.51 -2.70 2.70
CA TYR A 170 0.69 -1.60 3.63
C TYR A 170 1.84 -0.66 3.26
N GLY A 171 2.88 -1.15 2.58
CA GLY A 171 4.12 -0.40 2.42
C GLY A 171 4.82 -0.13 3.76
N MET A 172 5.72 0.86 3.78
CA MET A 172 6.48 1.36 4.95
C MET A 172 6.64 0.36 6.10
N ILE A 173 7.22 -0.80 5.84
CA ILE A 173 7.51 -1.81 6.87
C ILE A 173 8.83 -1.44 7.56
N HIS A 174 8.93 -0.19 8.04
CA HIS A 174 9.95 0.22 9.03
C HIS A 174 9.43 0.00 10.44
N SER A 175 8.10 -0.05 10.60
CA SER A 175 7.47 -0.64 11.75
C SER A 175 7.81 -2.12 11.78
N LYS A 176 8.44 -2.56 12.88
CA LYS A 176 8.53 -3.95 13.33
C LYS A 176 7.42 -4.74 12.64
N ALA A 177 7.77 -5.68 11.74
CA ALA A 177 6.81 -6.68 11.28
C ALA A 177 6.26 -7.27 12.57
N ALA A 178 5.11 -6.76 13.04
CA ALA A 178 4.77 -6.84 14.45
C ALA A 178 4.15 -8.21 14.69
N GLU A 179 4.84 -9.28 14.31
CA GLU A 179 4.51 -10.69 14.46
C GLU A 179 3.10 -11.08 13.93
N ARG A 180 2.30 -10.13 13.41
CA ARG A 180 0.85 -10.23 13.38
C ARG A 180 0.13 -9.51 12.23
N SER A 181 0.73 -8.64 11.42
CA SER A 181 -0.06 -7.87 10.43
C SER A 181 -0.80 -8.74 9.40
N ARG A 182 -0.14 -9.78 8.84
CA ARG A 182 -0.83 -10.78 7.99
C ARG A 182 -1.92 -11.55 8.74
N SER A 183 -1.72 -11.86 10.02
CA SER A 183 -2.69 -12.64 10.80
C SER A 183 -3.87 -11.81 11.29
N ILE A 184 -3.65 -10.58 11.74
CA ILE A 184 -4.69 -9.59 12.04
C ILE A 184 -5.53 -9.33 10.80
N LEU A 185 -4.89 -9.13 9.64
CA LEU A 185 -5.59 -8.93 8.38
C LEU A 185 -6.46 -10.14 8.03
N ALA A 186 -5.87 -11.35 8.02
CA ALA A 186 -6.58 -12.59 7.70
C ALA A 186 -7.76 -12.86 8.66
N GLN A 187 -7.58 -12.66 9.96
CA GLN A 187 -8.63 -12.78 10.98
C GLN A 187 -9.72 -11.74 10.79
N THR A 188 -9.35 -10.49 10.51
CA THR A 188 -10.31 -9.40 10.33
C THR A 188 -11.16 -9.62 9.09
N PHE A 189 -10.57 -10.04 7.98
CA PHE A 189 -11.32 -10.39 6.77
C PHE A 189 -12.26 -11.57 7.00
N ALA A 190 -11.82 -12.60 7.72
CA ALA A 190 -12.66 -13.72 8.10
C ALA A 190 -13.86 -13.29 8.98
N GLU A 191 -13.65 -12.41 9.97
CA GLU A 191 -14.72 -11.84 10.80
C GLU A 191 -15.74 -11.03 9.99
N LEU A 192 -15.28 -10.32 8.97
CA LEU A 192 -16.13 -9.54 8.07
C LEU A 192 -16.82 -10.41 7.00
N GLY A 193 -16.51 -11.71 6.93
CA GLY A 193 -17.00 -12.60 5.88
C GLY A 193 -16.47 -12.25 4.48
N LEU A 194 -15.30 -11.61 4.42
CA LEU A 194 -14.69 -11.11 3.18
C LEU A 194 -13.52 -11.98 2.72
N PRO A 195 -13.33 -12.16 1.40
CA PRO A 195 -12.18 -12.87 0.88
C PRO A 195 -10.94 -11.98 0.81
N LEU A 196 -9.88 -12.32 1.54
CA LEU A 196 -8.53 -11.81 1.31
C LEU A 196 -7.85 -12.70 0.27
N LEU A 197 -7.68 -12.19 -0.95
CA LEU A 197 -7.09 -12.96 -2.05
C LEU A 197 -5.57 -12.91 -2.08
N TRP A 198 -5.01 -11.71 -1.90
CA TRP A 198 -3.58 -11.49 -2.05
C TRP A 198 -3.04 -10.45 -1.08
N TYR A 199 -1.75 -10.56 -0.79
CA TYR A 199 -1.02 -9.66 0.09
C TYR A 199 0.29 -9.22 -0.57
N GLY A 200 0.55 -7.91 -0.62
CA GLY A 200 1.59 -7.31 -1.45
C GLY A 200 2.86 -6.87 -0.73
N ASP A 201 2.91 -6.96 0.60
CA ASP A 201 4.07 -6.53 1.40
C ASP A 201 5.22 -7.55 1.33
N ALA A 202 5.80 -7.67 0.15
CA ALA A 202 6.89 -8.56 -0.21
C ALA A 202 7.65 -7.96 -1.40
N TYR A 203 8.97 -8.18 -1.46
CA TYR A 203 9.85 -7.56 -2.47
C TYR A 203 10.94 -8.55 -2.95
N ASN A 204 10.65 -9.84 -2.87
CA ASN A 204 11.65 -10.91 -2.81
C ASN A 204 11.44 -12.03 -3.84
N ASP A 205 10.63 -11.81 -4.87
CA ASP A 205 10.46 -12.74 -5.98
C ASP A 205 9.90 -12.01 -7.22
N ASP A 206 10.10 -12.59 -8.40
CA ASP A 206 9.54 -12.10 -9.67
C ASP A 206 8.19 -12.74 -10.00
N LEU A 207 7.79 -13.78 -9.25
CA LEU A 207 6.52 -14.48 -9.40
C LEU A 207 5.69 -14.47 -8.11
N PRO A 208 4.35 -14.52 -8.22
CA PRO A 208 3.49 -14.76 -7.07
C PRO A 208 3.76 -16.13 -6.45
N TYR A 209 3.74 -16.21 -5.12
CA TYR A 209 3.95 -17.45 -4.37
C TYR A 209 2.96 -17.60 -3.22
N TRP A 210 2.75 -18.83 -2.77
CA TRP A 210 1.82 -19.13 -1.68
C TRP A 210 2.54 -19.20 -0.35
N VAL A 211 1.94 -18.60 0.68
CA VAL A 211 2.29 -18.85 2.09
C VAL A 211 1.10 -19.50 2.80
N PRO A 212 1.29 -20.18 3.94
CA PRO A 212 0.17 -20.68 4.73
C PRO A 212 -0.79 -19.55 5.10
N TYR A 213 -2.10 -19.73 4.88
CA TYR A 213 -3.10 -18.72 5.27
C TYR A 213 -3.16 -18.62 6.80
N PRO A 214 -2.85 -17.48 7.44
CA PRO A 214 -2.76 -17.38 8.90
C PRO A 214 -4.06 -17.77 9.61
N GLY A 215 -3.99 -18.70 10.56
CA GLY A 215 -5.15 -19.19 11.31
C GLY A 215 -6.16 -20.00 10.50
N GLY A 216 -5.94 -20.14 9.18
CA GLY A 216 -6.77 -20.94 8.30
C GLY A 216 -6.48 -22.44 8.41
N PRO A 217 -7.32 -23.29 7.77
CA PRO A 217 -7.03 -24.70 7.56
C PRO A 217 -5.65 -24.92 6.89
N LYS A 218 -4.96 -26.02 7.21
CA LYS A 218 -3.62 -26.32 6.68
C LYS A 218 -3.51 -26.32 5.14
N GLN A 219 -4.60 -26.63 4.46
CA GLN A 219 -4.69 -26.65 3.00
C GLN A 219 -4.90 -25.28 2.37
N ASN A 220 -5.20 -24.23 3.15
CA ASN A 220 -5.43 -22.89 2.65
C ASN A 220 -4.11 -22.10 2.58
N GLY A 221 -3.90 -21.41 1.47
CA GLY A 221 -2.80 -20.47 1.27
C GLY A 221 -3.28 -19.02 1.16
N LEU A 222 -2.40 -18.08 1.51
CA LEU A 222 -2.52 -16.68 1.15
C LEU A 222 -1.54 -16.41 -0.01
N LEU A 223 -2.03 -15.86 -1.11
CA LEU A 223 -1.18 -15.52 -2.25
C LEU A 223 -0.38 -14.27 -1.92
N ILE A 224 0.93 -14.36 -2.06
CA ILE A 224 1.82 -13.21 -2.04
C ILE A 224 2.05 -12.79 -3.49
N ILE A 225 1.81 -11.51 -3.78
CA ILE A 225 2.16 -10.90 -5.06
C ILE A 225 3.23 -9.85 -4.73
N PRO A 226 4.53 -10.15 -4.95
CA PRO A 226 5.59 -9.21 -4.64
C PRO A 226 5.40 -7.87 -5.35
N TYR A 227 5.69 -6.79 -4.63
CA TYR A 227 5.72 -5.43 -5.15
C TYR A 227 7.17 -4.97 -5.37
N THR A 228 7.37 -3.70 -5.72
CA THR A 228 8.65 -3.12 -6.09
C THR A 228 8.96 -1.83 -5.34
N MET A 229 10.22 -1.68 -4.93
CA MET A 229 10.80 -0.40 -4.49
C MET A 229 11.79 0.16 -5.51
N ASP A 230 12.11 -0.61 -6.55
CA ASP A 230 13.10 -0.26 -7.55
C ASP A 230 12.50 0.31 -8.83
N THR A 231 11.47 -0.32 -9.39
CA THR A 231 10.67 0.18 -10.53
C THR A 231 9.49 1.01 -10.00
N ASN A 232 9.81 1.97 -9.14
CA ASN A 232 8.87 2.76 -8.37
C ASN A 232 9.24 4.24 -8.45
N ASP A 233 8.28 5.10 -8.78
CA ASP A 233 8.47 6.55 -8.95
C ASP A 233 8.74 7.28 -7.63
N TYR A 234 8.52 6.64 -6.48
CA TYR A 234 8.99 7.09 -5.16
C TYR A 234 10.48 7.48 -5.19
N LYS A 235 11.28 6.84 -6.04
CA LYS A 235 12.70 7.21 -6.24
C LYS A 235 12.91 8.63 -6.74
N ASN A 236 11.96 9.22 -7.44
CA ASN A 236 12.07 10.60 -7.92
C ASN A 236 12.11 11.59 -6.75
N ALA A 237 11.35 11.33 -5.69
CA ALA A 237 11.45 12.09 -4.44
C ALA A 237 12.80 11.87 -3.74
N GLY A 238 13.38 10.66 -3.83
CA GLY A 238 14.70 10.36 -3.27
C GLY A 238 15.90 10.92 -4.07
N TYR A 239 15.75 11.16 -5.37
CA TYR A 239 16.82 11.62 -6.27
C TYR A 239 17.01 13.14 -6.27
N GLN A 240 16.07 13.92 -5.72
CA GLN A 240 16.19 15.37 -5.61
C GLN A 240 16.79 15.81 -4.27
N ALA A 241 18.04 15.44 -4.04
CA ALA A 241 18.91 16.22 -3.16
C ALA A 241 20.17 16.54 -3.96
N GLU A 242 20.26 17.77 -4.46
CA GLU A 242 21.55 18.32 -4.84
C GLU A 242 22.52 18.09 -3.67
N SER A 243 23.72 17.67 -4.04
CA SER A 243 24.84 17.38 -3.16
C SER A 243 25.11 18.47 -2.12
N ALA A 244 24.46 18.41 -0.97
CA ALA A 244 24.88 19.15 0.21
C ALA A 244 25.95 18.31 0.91
N ALA A 245 27.21 18.63 0.64
CA ALA A 245 28.36 18.09 1.34
C ALA A 245 28.12 18.13 2.86
N VAL A 246 28.11 16.97 3.51
CA VAL A 246 28.14 16.86 4.96
C VAL A 246 29.51 17.36 5.43
N PRO A 247 29.61 18.44 6.25
CA PRO A 247 30.87 18.77 6.89
C PRO A 247 31.18 17.67 7.90
N LYS A 248 32.38 17.09 7.80
CA LYS A 248 32.92 16.22 8.85
C LYS A 248 33.17 17.07 10.09
N CYS A 249 32.54 16.72 11.20
CA CYS A 249 33.03 17.01 12.55
C CYS A 249 33.35 15.69 13.23
#